data_AF-A0A644YSV1-F1
#
_entry.id   AF-A0A644YSV1-F1
#
_cell.length_a   1.000
_cell.length_b   1.000
_cell.length_c   1.000
_cell.angle_alpha   90.00
_cell.angle_beta   90.00
_cell.angle_gamma   90.00
#
_symmetry.space_group_name_H-M   'P 1'
#
loop_
_entity.id
_entity.type
_entity.pdbx_description
1 polymer ?
#
loop_
_entity_poly.entity_id
_entity_poly.type
_entity_poly.pdbx_seq_one_letter_code
_entity_poly.pdbx_strand_id
1 'polypeptide(L)'
;MMKQEEVEQEEFEIPDDEEEQQAGEKSIKKQFHVQQRIYDMILYGYPALEQMPKSQKFSLAQDIKHCMDKIMRLCIAANKKYTKKTTLQELDVEVAALKVYLRIAFDLKYLPPKKYEVWSGLVVEVGKMIGGWIRSQREAAQPKKETDEKYLCSDCGEEIPQKAQKYSNEHFGRALCYKCQKKESPKRQGK
;
A
#
# COMPACT_ATOMS: atom_id res chain seq x y z
N MET A 1 -28.99 44.19 47.01
CA MET A 1 -27.80 43.77 47.79
C MET A 1 -27.85 42.26 47.84
N MET A 2 -27.19 41.56 46.92
CA MET A 2 -25.78 41.13 46.96
C MET A 2 -25.50 40.08 48.05
N LYS A 3 -25.19 38.86 47.58
CA LYS A 3 -24.37 37.75 48.13
C LYS A 3 -24.64 36.57 47.17
N GLN A 4 -23.86 36.29 46.12
CA GLN A 4 -22.46 35.83 46.05
C GLN A 4 -22.16 34.70 47.04
N GLU A 5 -22.15 33.47 46.52
CA GLU A 5 -21.52 32.23 47.01
C GLU A 5 -21.39 31.36 45.73
N GLU A 6 -20.32 31.54 44.94
CA GLU A 6 -19.07 30.74 44.92
C GLU A 6 -19.31 29.28 44.54
N VAL A 7 -19.14 28.98 43.25
CA VAL A 7 -19.05 27.63 42.68
C VAL A 7 -17.56 27.32 42.55
N GLU A 8 -17.05 26.42 43.38
CA GLU A 8 -15.68 25.90 43.33
C GLU A 8 -15.43 25.22 41.98
N GLN A 9 -14.36 25.65 41.30
CA GLN A 9 -13.82 25.02 40.10
C GLN A 9 -12.77 24.00 40.56
N GLU A 10 -13.09 22.70 40.46
CA GLU A 10 -12.05 21.66 40.53
C GLU A 10 -11.27 21.66 39.21
N GLU A 11 -10.00 22.10 39.27
CA GLU A 11 -9.03 21.95 38.20
C GLU A 11 -8.72 20.47 37.97
N PHE A 12 -9.15 19.95 36.83
CA PHE A 12 -8.83 18.61 36.36
C PHE A 12 -7.44 18.63 35.72
N GLU A 13 -6.40 18.37 36.52
CA GLU A 13 -5.03 18.17 36.04
C GLU A 13 -4.93 16.82 35.31
N ILE A 14 -4.62 16.87 34.01
CA ILE A 14 -4.33 15.68 33.19
C ILE A 14 -2.81 15.45 33.25
N PRO A 15 -2.32 14.28 33.67
CA PRO A 15 -0.89 13.98 33.67
C PRO A 15 -0.33 13.85 32.26
N ASP A 16 0.78 14.51 32.01
CA ASP A 16 1.59 14.43 30.79
C ASP A 16 2.37 13.11 30.71
N ASP A 17 1.87 12.14 29.94
CA ASP A 17 2.63 10.96 29.53
C ASP A 17 3.32 11.21 28.16
N GLU A 18 4.51 11.82 28.21
CA GLU A 18 5.29 12.26 27.04
C GLU A 18 6.08 11.14 26.29
N GLU A 19 6.04 9.87 26.70
CA GLU A 19 7.05 8.90 26.21
C GLU A 19 6.67 8.00 25.01
N GLU A 20 5.44 8.04 24.46
CA GLU A 20 5.08 7.19 23.30
C GLU A 20 5.24 7.85 21.90
N GLN A 21 5.69 9.11 21.83
CA GLN A 21 5.39 9.95 20.66
C GLN A 21 6.27 9.75 19.40
N GLN A 22 7.41 9.05 19.46
CA GLN A 22 8.39 9.18 18.36
C GLN A 22 8.28 8.16 17.20
N ALA A 23 7.49 7.08 17.33
CA ALA A 23 7.27 6.11 16.24
C ALA A 23 5.98 6.37 15.43
N GLY A 24 4.98 7.04 16.03
CA GLY A 24 3.66 7.28 15.42
C GLY A 24 3.63 8.42 14.40
N GLU A 25 4.42 9.49 14.60
CA GLU A 25 4.32 10.72 13.79
C GLU A 25 4.64 10.53 12.30
N LYS A 26 5.59 9.65 11.95
CA LYS A 26 6.01 9.45 10.56
C LYS A 26 4.96 8.69 9.74
N SER A 27 4.23 7.75 10.36
CA SER A 27 3.18 6.98 9.69
C SER A 27 1.91 7.81 9.49
N ILE A 28 1.59 8.65 10.49
CA ILE A 28 0.44 9.56 10.47
C ILE A 28 0.58 10.63 9.36
N LYS A 29 1.76 11.26 9.21
CA LYS A 29 2.00 12.25 8.14
C LYS A 29 1.76 11.69 6.73
N LYS A 30 2.12 10.42 6.49
CA LYS A 30 1.94 9.78 5.18
C LYS A 30 0.46 9.46 4.91
N GLN A 31 -0.28 9.06 5.94
CA GLN A 31 -1.73 8.76 5.86
C GLN A 31 -2.56 10.02 5.60
N PHE A 32 -2.23 11.12 6.26
CA PHE A 32 -2.87 12.43 6.01
C PHE A 32 -2.64 12.91 4.58
N HIS A 33 -1.47 12.62 3.99
CA HIS A 33 -1.15 13.07 2.65
C HIS A 33 -1.97 12.37 1.55
N VAL A 34 -2.24 11.07 1.68
CA VAL A 34 -3.07 10.32 0.71
C VAL A 34 -4.52 10.82 0.75
N GLN A 35 -5.06 11.04 1.95
CA GLN A 35 -6.42 11.53 2.11
C GLN A 35 -6.59 12.94 1.54
N GLN A 36 -5.60 13.82 1.75
CA GLN A 36 -5.58 15.15 1.13
C GLN A 36 -5.56 15.07 -0.40
N ARG A 37 -4.74 14.18 -0.98
CA ARG A 37 -4.67 14.04 -2.44
C ARG A 37 -5.97 13.54 -3.06
N ILE A 38 -6.67 12.63 -2.37
CA ILE A 38 -8.02 12.18 -2.77
C ILE A 38 -9.01 13.33 -2.67
N TYR A 39 -8.94 14.15 -1.62
CA TYR A 39 -9.81 15.33 -1.46
C TYR A 39 -9.63 16.31 -2.62
N ASP A 40 -8.39 16.64 -3.00
CA ASP A 40 -8.10 17.52 -4.13
C ASP A 40 -8.63 16.96 -5.46
N MET A 41 -8.47 15.65 -5.66
CA MET A 41 -9.00 14.95 -6.84
C MET A 41 -10.53 15.05 -6.92
N ILE A 42 -11.23 14.89 -5.79
CA ILE A 42 -12.69 15.00 -5.73
C ILE A 42 -13.14 16.43 -6.01
N LEU A 43 -12.46 17.43 -5.43
CA LEU A 43 -12.75 18.84 -5.66
C LEU A 43 -12.61 19.22 -7.13
N TYR A 44 -11.61 18.67 -7.83
CA TYR A 44 -11.46 18.82 -9.28
C TYR A 44 -12.52 18.06 -10.08
N GLY A 45 -12.94 16.89 -9.60
CA GLY A 45 -13.91 16.02 -10.26
C GLY A 45 -15.31 16.61 -10.36
N TYR A 46 -15.80 17.31 -9.32
CA TYR A 46 -17.16 17.87 -9.31
C TYR A 46 -17.44 18.83 -10.49
N PRO A 47 -16.62 19.87 -10.76
CA PRO A 47 -16.80 20.75 -11.91
C PRO A 47 -16.64 20.03 -13.27
N ALA A 48 -15.86 18.95 -13.32
CA ALA A 48 -15.71 18.16 -14.54
C ALA A 48 -16.98 17.36 -14.87
N LEU A 49 -17.69 16.88 -13.85
CA LEU A 49 -18.97 16.17 -14.00
C LEU A 49 -20.12 17.08 -14.45
N GLU A 50 -20.09 18.37 -14.12
CA GLU A 50 -21.11 19.34 -14.57
C GLU A 50 -21.12 19.55 -16.09
N GLN A 51 -20.00 19.25 -16.77
CA GLN A 51 -19.89 19.36 -18.23
C GLN A 51 -20.59 18.22 -18.97
N MET A 52 -21.00 17.16 -18.27
CA MET A 52 -21.65 16.02 -18.89
C MET A 52 -23.06 16.38 -19.40
N PRO A 53 -23.50 15.80 -20.53
CA PRO A 53 -24.84 16.03 -21.05
C PRO A 53 -25.90 15.53 -20.07
N LYS A 54 -27.06 16.20 -20.06
CA LYS A 54 -28.18 15.89 -19.13
C LYS A 54 -28.61 14.43 -19.16
N SER A 55 -28.52 13.78 -20.33
CA SER A 55 -28.85 12.36 -20.51
C SER A 55 -27.97 11.40 -19.71
N GLN A 56 -26.70 11.77 -19.45
CA GLN A 56 -25.74 10.91 -18.76
C GLN A 56 -25.47 11.34 -17.31
N LYS A 57 -26.11 12.41 -16.87
CA LYS A 57 -25.96 12.96 -15.51
C LYS A 57 -26.37 11.97 -14.43
N PHE A 58 -27.35 11.10 -14.71
CA PHE A 58 -27.84 10.08 -13.78
C PHE A 58 -27.27 8.67 -14.02
N SER A 59 -26.39 8.51 -15.01
CA SER A 59 -25.70 7.25 -15.28
C SER A 59 -24.23 7.43 -14.94
N LEU A 60 -23.39 7.75 -15.93
CA LEU A 60 -21.94 7.81 -15.74
C LEU A 60 -21.49 8.83 -14.69
N ALA A 61 -22.09 10.02 -14.63
CA ALA A 61 -21.69 11.03 -13.65
C ALA A 61 -22.01 10.60 -12.21
N GLN A 62 -23.12 9.89 -12.02
CA GLN A 62 -23.52 9.34 -10.73
C GLN A 62 -22.61 8.19 -10.30
N ASP A 63 -22.25 7.30 -11.23
CA ASP A 63 -21.34 6.18 -10.98
C ASP A 63 -19.94 6.68 -10.60
N ILE A 64 -19.42 7.70 -11.30
CA ILE A 64 -18.15 8.34 -10.97
C ILE A 64 -18.21 8.98 -9.58
N LYS A 65 -19.29 9.70 -9.25
CA LYS A 65 -19.47 10.30 -7.92
C LYS A 65 -19.50 9.23 -6.83
N HIS A 66 -20.25 8.15 -7.04
CA HIS A 66 -20.31 7.05 -6.08
C HIS A 66 -18.94 6.38 -5.87
N CYS A 67 -18.20 6.17 -6.96
CA CYS A 67 -16.84 5.64 -6.90
C CYS A 67 -15.89 6.56 -6.11
N MET A 68 -15.93 7.88 -6.36
CA MET A 68 -15.16 8.88 -5.61
C MET A 68 -15.51 8.88 -4.11
N ASP A 69 -16.80 8.85 -3.78
CA ASP A 69 -17.26 8.79 -2.39
C ASP A 69 -16.81 7.49 -1.69
N LYS A 70 -16.82 6.37 -2.43
CA LYS A 70 -16.36 5.07 -1.92
C LYS A 70 -14.85 5.06 -1.68
N ILE A 71 -14.04 5.62 -2.58
CA ILE A 71 -12.59 5.79 -2.40
C ILE A 71 -12.30 6.60 -1.12
N MET A 72 -13.01 7.70 -0.91
CA MET A 72 -12.84 8.52 0.31
C MET A 72 -13.20 7.75 1.58
N ARG A 73 -14.34 7.04 1.58
CA ARG A 73 -14.77 6.22 2.73
C ARG A 73 -13.80 5.08 3.03
N LEU A 74 -13.31 4.38 2.01
CA LEU A 74 -12.33 3.32 2.15
C LEU A 74 -10.99 3.85 2.64
N CYS A 75 -10.56 5.03 2.19
CA CYS A 75 -9.34 5.68 2.69
C CYS A 75 -9.47 6.03 4.18
N ILE A 76 -10.58 6.63 4.60
CA ILE A 76 -10.82 6.95 6.01
C ILE A 76 -10.91 5.67 6.84
N ALA A 77 -11.58 4.63 6.34
CA ALA A 77 -11.67 3.34 7.01
C ALA A 77 -10.29 2.69 7.17
N ALA A 78 -9.45 2.77 6.14
CA ALA A 78 -8.08 2.26 6.18
C ALA A 78 -7.18 3.06 7.13
N ASN A 79 -7.41 4.37 7.28
CA ASN A 79 -6.70 5.23 8.24
C ASN A 79 -7.13 4.97 9.70
N LYS A 80 -8.44 4.76 9.94
CA LYS A 80 -8.99 4.63 11.30
C LYS A 80 -8.86 3.22 11.92
N LYS A 81 -8.53 2.19 11.13
CA LYS A 81 -8.50 0.81 11.59
C LYS A 81 -7.09 0.21 11.49
N TYR A 82 -6.76 -0.62 12.49
CA TYR A 82 -5.86 -1.78 12.33
C TYR A 82 -6.46 -2.72 11.28
N THR A 83 -6.33 -2.39 10.00
CA THR A 83 -7.18 -2.98 8.96
C THR A 83 -6.58 -4.25 8.38
N LYS A 84 -7.45 -5.25 8.18
CA LYS A 84 -7.15 -6.47 7.42
C LYS A 84 -6.72 -6.09 5.99
N LYS A 85 -5.82 -6.89 5.39
CA LYS A 85 -5.27 -6.69 4.03
C LYS A 85 -6.34 -6.44 2.94
N THR A 86 -7.59 -6.81 3.18
CA THR A 86 -8.71 -6.74 2.23
C THR A 86 -9.19 -5.32 1.92
N THR A 87 -9.25 -4.41 2.89
CA THR A 87 -9.79 -3.05 2.65
C THR A 87 -8.90 -2.20 1.76
N LEU A 88 -7.57 -2.35 1.86
CA LEU A 88 -6.65 -1.66 0.95
C LEU A 88 -6.72 -2.25 -0.48
N GLN A 89 -7.05 -3.54 -0.62
CA GLN A 89 -7.28 -4.14 -1.94
C GLN A 89 -8.57 -3.61 -2.57
N GLU A 90 -9.64 -3.47 -1.79
CA GLU A 90 -10.88 -2.84 -2.25
C GLU A 90 -10.64 -1.39 -2.69
N LEU A 91 -9.85 -0.63 -1.93
CA LEU A 91 -9.46 0.73 -2.31
C LEU A 91 -8.72 0.77 -3.66
N ASP A 92 -7.79 -0.16 -3.90
CA ASP A 92 -7.07 -0.26 -5.17
C ASP A 92 -7.99 -0.59 -6.35
N VAL A 93 -8.94 -1.51 -6.15
CA VAL A 93 -9.96 -1.87 -7.15
C VAL A 93 -10.83 -0.66 -7.51
N GLU A 94 -11.28 0.12 -6.53
CA GLU A 94 -12.08 1.33 -6.78
C GLU A 94 -11.30 2.39 -7.55
N VAL A 95 -10.03 2.61 -7.23
CA VAL A 95 -9.17 3.54 -7.99
C VAL A 95 -8.96 3.06 -9.42
N ALA A 96 -8.83 1.74 -9.64
CA ALA A 96 -8.77 1.18 -10.98
C ALA A 96 -10.09 1.37 -11.75
N ALA A 97 -11.24 1.17 -11.09
CA ALA A 97 -12.56 1.42 -11.66
C ALA A 97 -12.72 2.89 -12.08
N LEU A 98 -12.29 3.85 -11.23
CA LEU A 98 -12.32 5.27 -11.55
C LEU A 98 -11.53 5.61 -12.83
N LYS A 99 -10.36 4.99 -13.04
CA LYS A 99 -9.59 5.16 -14.29
C LYS A 99 -10.35 4.71 -15.53
N VAL A 100 -11.08 3.59 -15.42
CA VAL A 100 -11.90 3.07 -16.53
C VAL A 100 -13.07 4.00 -16.80
N TYR A 101 -13.77 4.48 -15.76
CA TYR A 101 -14.85 5.45 -15.95
C TYR A 101 -14.38 6.76 -16.60
N LEU A 102 -13.19 7.25 -16.24
CA LEU A 102 -12.61 8.42 -16.90
C LEU A 102 -12.27 8.17 -18.37
N ARG A 103 -11.80 6.96 -18.70
CA ARG A 103 -11.53 6.59 -20.09
C ARG A 103 -12.84 6.52 -20.89
N ILE A 104 -13.89 5.92 -20.34
CA ILE A 104 -15.22 5.90 -20.97
C ILE A 104 -15.75 7.33 -21.18
N ALA A 105 -15.61 8.21 -20.18
CA ALA A 105 -16.03 9.60 -20.29
C ALA A 105 -15.26 10.36 -21.39
N PHE A 106 -13.99 10.03 -21.59
CA PHE A 106 -13.16 10.60 -22.65
C PHE A 106 -13.54 10.05 -24.03
N ASP A 107 -13.72 8.73 -24.16
CA ASP A 107 -14.09 8.08 -25.42
C ASP A 107 -15.46 8.54 -25.93
N LEU A 108 -16.39 8.80 -25.00
CA LEU A 108 -17.71 9.38 -25.28
C LEU A 108 -17.67 10.91 -25.52
N LYS A 109 -16.50 11.53 -25.46
CA LYS A 109 -16.26 12.98 -25.66
C LYS A 109 -17.02 13.88 -24.68
N TYR A 110 -17.32 13.37 -23.48
CA TYR A 110 -17.96 14.18 -22.43
C TYR A 110 -16.97 15.10 -21.72
N LEU A 111 -15.68 14.76 -21.76
CA LEU A 111 -14.62 15.59 -21.18
C LEU A 111 -13.68 16.13 -22.27
N PRO A 112 -13.28 17.42 -22.20
CA PRO A 112 -12.24 17.93 -23.06
C PRO A 112 -10.88 17.29 -22.70
N PRO A 113 -9.98 17.10 -23.69
CA PRO A 113 -8.72 16.37 -23.51
C PRO A 113 -7.83 16.95 -22.41
N LYS A 114 -7.77 18.29 -22.31
CA LYS A 114 -7.00 18.98 -21.27
C LYS A 114 -7.45 18.63 -19.84
N LYS A 115 -8.76 18.50 -19.61
CA LYS A 115 -9.30 18.14 -18.29
C LYS A 115 -9.09 16.66 -17.98
N TYR A 116 -9.23 15.81 -19.00
CA TYR A 116 -8.94 14.39 -18.87
C TYR A 116 -7.48 14.15 -18.48
N GLU A 117 -6.53 14.86 -19.10
CA GLU A 117 -5.10 14.74 -18.78
C GLU A 117 -4.82 15.10 -17.31
N VAL A 118 -5.35 16.23 -16.84
CA VAL A 118 -5.18 16.66 -15.44
C VAL A 118 -5.82 15.66 -14.48
N TRP A 119 -7.07 15.26 -14.73
CA TRP A 119 -7.79 14.36 -13.82
C TRP A 119 -7.17 12.96 -13.79
N SER A 120 -6.82 12.40 -14.96
CA SER A 120 -6.16 11.10 -15.04
C SER A 120 -4.79 11.14 -14.35
N GLY A 121 -4.04 12.24 -14.46
CA GLY A 121 -2.80 12.47 -13.72
C GLY A 121 -3.01 12.37 -12.20
N LEU A 122 -4.02 13.06 -11.66
CA LEU A 122 -4.37 13.01 -10.24
C LEU A 122 -4.73 11.59 -9.79
N VAL A 123 -5.54 10.86 -10.58
CA VAL A 123 -5.93 9.47 -10.26
C VAL A 123 -4.73 8.52 -10.29
N VAL A 124 -3.80 8.71 -11.24
CA VAL A 124 -2.56 7.91 -11.31
C VAL A 124 -1.67 8.18 -10.09
N GLU A 125 -1.55 9.43 -9.68
CA GLU A 125 -0.78 9.79 -8.49
C GLU A 125 -1.35 9.18 -7.22
N VAL A 126 -2.68 9.31 -7.01
CA VAL A 126 -3.40 8.65 -5.91
C VAL A 126 -3.18 7.13 -5.92
N GLY A 127 -3.26 6.50 -7.09
CA GLY A 127 -3.00 5.06 -7.23
C GLY A 127 -1.55 4.66 -6.88
N LYS A 128 -0.55 5.48 -7.24
CA LYS A 128 0.85 5.25 -6.84
C LYS A 128 1.03 5.33 -5.33
N MET A 129 0.39 6.31 -4.68
CA MET A 129 0.43 6.45 -3.23
C MET A 129 -0.19 5.25 -2.51
N ILE A 130 -1.38 4.79 -2.97
CA ILE A 130 -2.06 3.62 -2.42
C ILE A 130 -1.25 2.34 -2.65
N GLY A 131 -0.69 2.15 -3.85
CA GLY A 131 0.18 1.01 -4.15
C GLY A 131 1.43 0.96 -3.26
N GLY A 132 2.04 2.12 -2.98
CA GLY A 132 3.13 2.25 -2.02
C GLY A 132 2.71 1.90 -0.60
N TRP A 133 1.50 2.29 -0.19
CA TRP A 133 0.95 1.94 1.11
C TRP A 133 0.68 0.44 1.24
N ILE A 134 0.11 -0.20 0.22
CA ILE A 134 -0.10 -1.65 0.15
C ILE A 134 1.22 -2.40 0.26
N ARG A 135 2.26 -1.96 -0.46
CA ARG A 135 3.58 -2.57 -0.40
C ARG A 135 4.16 -2.49 1.01
N SER A 136 4.13 -1.29 1.62
CA SER A 136 4.58 -1.08 3.00
C SER A 136 3.87 -1.97 4.00
N GLN A 137 2.56 -2.17 3.85
CA GLN A 137 1.77 -3.07 4.71
C GLN A 137 2.12 -4.56 4.47
N ARG A 138 2.42 -4.94 3.22
CA ARG A 138 2.85 -6.33 2.91
C ARG A 138 4.23 -6.64 3.44
N GLU A 139 5.17 -5.69 3.35
CA GLU A 139 6.52 -5.80 3.90
C GLU A 139 6.51 -5.80 5.43
N ALA A 140 5.63 -5.03 6.08
CA ALA A 140 5.44 -5.11 7.52
C ALA A 140 4.84 -6.46 7.97
N ALA A 141 3.96 -7.05 7.16
CA ALA A 141 3.28 -8.31 7.47
C ALA A 141 4.07 -9.58 7.09
N GLN A 142 5.15 -9.46 6.31
CA GLN A 142 6.06 -10.56 6.04
C GLN A 142 7.36 -10.25 6.79
N PRO A 143 7.75 -11.00 7.83
CA PRO A 143 9.12 -10.89 8.32
C PRO A 143 10.04 -11.14 7.14
N LYS A 144 11.03 -10.24 6.93
CA LYS A 144 12.05 -10.39 5.89
C LYS A 144 12.49 -11.85 5.89
N LYS A 145 12.37 -12.53 4.75
CA LYS A 145 12.97 -13.86 4.62
C LYS A 145 14.45 -13.68 4.96
N GLU A 146 14.89 -14.29 6.06
CA GLU A 146 16.30 -14.51 6.37
C GLU A 146 16.90 -15.33 5.22
N THR A 147 17.27 -14.66 4.15
CA THR A 147 18.13 -15.21 3.11
C THR A 147 19.45 -14.47 3.20
N ASP A 148 20.17 -14.74 4.28
CA ASP A 148 21.62 -14.67 4.29
C ASP A 148 22.21 -15.65 5.33
N GLU A 149 21.55 -16.79 5.55
CA GLU A 149 22.24 -17.93 6.17
C GLU A 149 23.28 -18.43 5.16
N LYS A 150 24.50 -17.93 5.29
CA LYS A 150 25.66 -18.35 4.52
C LYS A 150 26.04 -19.75 4.96
N TYR A 151 25.72 -20.75 4.15
CA TYR A 151 26.12 -22.12 4.42
C TYR A 151 27.55 -22.34 3.93
N LEU A 152 28.37 -23.04 4.71
CA LEU A 152 29.77 -23.30 4.39
C LEU A 152 29.91 -24.74 3.89
N CYS A 153 30.68 -24.92 2.83
CA CYS A 153 31.08 -26.24 2.37
C CYS A 153 31.99 -26.92 3.40
N SER A 154 31.66 -28.15 3.80
CA SER A 154 32.43 -28.94 4.78
C SER A 154 33.86 -29.26 4.31
N ASP A 155 34.11 -29.27 3.00
CA ASP A 155 35.42 -29.69 2.44
C ASP A 155 36.33 -28.52 2.07
N CYS A 156 35.77 -27.36 1.72
CA CYS A 156 36.57 -26.22 1.24
C CYS A 156 36.23 -24.89 1.88
N GLY A 157 35.24 -24.84 2.79
CA GLY A 157 34.83 -23.60 3.44
C GLY A 157 34.22 -22.54 2.51
N GLU A 158 33.95 -22.88 1.24
CA GLU A 158 33.33 -21.96 0.28
C GLU A 158 31.87 -21.68 0.70
N GLU A 159 31.45 -20.42 0.65
CA GLU A 159 30.05 -20.03 0.87
C GLU A 159 29.18 -20.63 -0.24
N ILE A 160 28.21 -21.45 0.14
CA ILE A 160 27.30 -22.14 -0.77
C ILE A 160 25.86 -21.69 -0.53
N PRO A 161 25.06 -21.53 -1.61
CA PRO A 161 23.66 -21.19 -1.46
C PRO A 161 22.89 -22.35 -0.80
N GLN A 162 21.77 -22.03 -0.13
CA GLN A 162 20.88 -23.02 0.53
C GLN A 162 20.51 -24.19 -0.39
N LYS A 163 20.33 -23.90 -1.68
CA LYS A 163 20.00 -24.90 -2.70
C LYS A 163 21.12 -25.95 -2.86
N ALA A 164 22.39 -25.52 -2.83
CA ALA A 164 23.53 -26.43 -2.93
C ALA A 164 23.72 -27.23 -1.64
N GLN A 165 23.53 -26.59 -0.47
CA GLN A 165 23.59 -27.27 0.82
C GLN A 165 22.51 -28.36 0.93
N LYS A 166 21.26 -28.05 0.59
CA LYS A 166 20.14 -28.98 0.64
C LYS A 166 20.35 -30.20 -0.26
N TYR A 167 20.71 -29.96 -1.53
CA TYR A 167 21.03 -31.03 -2.48
C TYR A 167 22.19 -31.89 -1.97
N SER A 168 23.23 -31.27 -1.43
CA SER A 168 24.39 -31.99 -0.94
C SER A 168 24.09 -32.82 0.30
N ASN A 169 23.28 -32.30 1.22
CA ASN A 169 22.82 -33.06 2.39
C ASN A 169 21.95 -34.25 1.98
N GLU A 170 21.09 -34.11 0.97
CA GLU A 170 20.24 -35.19 0.46
C GLU A 170 21.03 -36.27 -0.28
N HIS A 171 22.06 -35.92 -1.05
CA HIS A 171 22.81 -36.86 -1.91
C HIS A 171 24.13 -37.37 -1.31
N PHE A 172 24.80 -36.56 -0.49
CA PHE A 172 26.12 -36.84 0.08
C PHE A 172 26.12 -36.83 1.62
N GLY A 173 24.99 -36.51 2.27
CA GLY A 173 24.87 -36.49 3.73
C GLY A 173 25.60 -35.34 4.43
N ARG A 174 26.25 -34.44 3.69
CA ARG A 174 27.01 -33.29 4.19
C ARG A 174 26.96 -32.11 3.22
N ALA A 175 27.22 -30.91 3.71
CA ALA A 175 27.12 -29.67 2.94
C ALA A 175 28.34 -29.48 2.03
N LEU A 176 28.21 -29.70 0.71
CA LEU A 176 29.29 -29.55 -0.26
C LEU A 176 28.95 -28.52 -1.34
N CYS A 177 29.98 -27.82 -1.82
CA CYS A 177 29.88 -26.97 -3.00
C CYS A 177 29.85 -27.81 -4.29
N TYR A 178 29.40 -27.20 -5.39
CA TYR A 178 29.30 -27.87 -6.69
C TYR A 178 30.61 -28.50 -7.18
N LYS A 179 31.76 -27.89 -6.85
CA LYS A 179 33.08 -28.43 -7.21
C LYS A 179 33.41 -29.70 -6.41
N CYS A 180 33.10 -29.73 -5.12
CA CYS A 180 33.31 -30.90 -4.27
C CYS A 180 32.33 -32.04 -4.61
N GLN A 181 31.07 -31.73 -4.89
CA GLN A 181 30.09 -32.72 -5.38
C GLN A 181 30.57 -33.45 -6.65
N LYS A 182 31.19 -32.72 -7.59
CA LYS A 182 31.72 -33.30 -8.85
C LYS A 182 32.95 -34.17 -8.64
N LYS A 183 33.73 -33.96 -7.57
CA LYS A 183 34.87 -34.82 -7.21
C LYS A 183 34.40 -36.12 -6.57
N GLU A 184 33.33 -36.06 -5.78
CA GLU A 184 32.74 -37.24 -5.12
C GLU A 184 31.82 -38.06 -6.03
N SER A 185 31.26 -37.44 -7.07
CA SER A 185 30.44 -38.14 -8.05
C SER A 185 31.28 -39.23 -8.75
N PRO A 186 30.84 -40.51 -8.76
CA PRO A 186 31.59 -41.57 -9.42
C PRO A 186 31.72 -41.24 -10.90
N LYS A 187 32.95 -41.09 -11.39
CA LYS A 187 33.22 -40.91 -12.82
C LYS A 187 32.62 -42.10 -13.55
N ARG A 188 31.60 -41.86 -14.38
CA ARG A 188 31.19 -42.82 -15.42
C ARG A 188 32.44 -43.08 -16.25
N GLN A 189 33.10 -44.22 -16.00
CA GLN A 189 34.18 -44.69 -16.84
C GLN A 189 33.55 -44.97 -18.20
N GLY A 190 33.94 -44.17 -19.20
CA GLY A 190 33.60 -44.45 -20.58
C GLY A 190 34.19 -45.80 -20.98
N LYS A 191 33.30 -46.70 -21.37
CA LYS A 191 33.51 -47.73 -22.37
C LYS A 191 32.21 -47.88 -23.14
#